data_AF-A0A3P7IG67-F1
#
_entry.id   AF-A0A3P7IG67-F1
#
_cell.length_a   1.000
_cell.length_b   1.000
_cell.length_c   1.000
_cell.angle_alpha   90.00
_cell.angle_beta   90.00
_cell.angle_gamma   90.00
#
_symmetry.space_group_name_H-M   'P 1'
#
loop_
_entity.id
_entity.type
_entity.pdbx_description
1 polymer ?
#
loop_
_entity_poly.entity_id
_entity_poly.type
_entity_poly.pdbx_seq_one_letter_code
_entity_poly.pdbx_strand_id
1 'polypeptide(L)'
;MAQYKHTKSALRFCAEQNEILGYDALQSAVGEPRIQFAIVRHPIDRFLSGFVDKCIREAKVEKTRCFECNSNISCFVDNLYNLLMKTVEENLTTYNYELAHFAPQTWYCDFKDHFGDYIILHRGEGTIGVLKLAQELESIFKSARIPDSLRKEILNELLGKYNNRY
;
A
#
# COMPACT_ATOMS: atom_id res chain seq x y z
N MET A 1 -13.93 -25.19 31.43
CA MET A 1 -14.86 -24.76 30.37
C MET A 1 -14.04 -23.99 29.35
N ALA A 2 -13.81 -24.60 28.19
CA ALA A 2 -13.01 -24.03 27.11
C ALA A 2 -13.95 -23.67 25.96
N GLN A 3 -13.83 -22.44 25.46
CA GLN A 3 -14.21 -21.93 24.13
C GLN A 3 -14.29 -20.39 24.25
N TYR A 4 -13.72 -19.54 23.38
CA TYR A 4 -13.52 -19.67 21.95
C TYR A 4 -12.35 -18.73 21.54
N LYS A 5 -11.22 -19.28 21.07
CA LYS A 5 -10.15 -18.49 20.41
C LYS A 5 -10.47 -18.41 18.93
N HIS A 6 -10.98 -17.26 18.48
CA HIS A 6 -11.02 -16.92 17.07
C HIS A 6 -10.00 -15.84 16.77
N THR A 7 -8.78 -16.25 16.46
CA THR A 7 -7.90 -15.47 15.57
C THR A 7 -6.94 -16.46 14.92
N LYS A 8 -7.22 -16.84 13.67
CA LYS A 8 -6.14 -17.17 12.75
C LYS A 8 -5.30 -15.90 12.67
N SER A 9 -4.26 -15.81 13.50
CA SER A 9 -3.15 -14.91 13.22
C SER A 9 -2.66 -15.33 11.84
N ALA A 10 -2.99 -14.56 10.81
CA ALA A 10 -2.32 -14.72 9.54
C ALA A 10 -0.86 -14.45 9.84
N LEU A 11 -0.04 -15.52 9.89
CA LEU A 11 1.39 -15.42 10.11
C LEU A 11 1.88 -14.39 9.09
N ARG A 12 2.30 -13.21 9.57
CA ARG A 12 2.86 -12.20 8.69
C ARG A 12 4.21 -12.75 8.28
N PHE A 13 4.25 -13.38 7.10
CA PHE A 13 5.39 -14.15 6.60
C PHE A 13 6.72 -13.39 6.73
N CYS A 14 6.69 -12.05 6.55
CA CYS A 14 7.85 -11.15 6.65
C CYS A 14 7.87 -10.24 7.89
N ALA A 15 7.04 -10.48 8.92
CA ALA A 15 7.10 -9.63 10.12
C ALA A 15 8.47 -9.74 10.78
N GLU A 16 9.05 -8.58 11.12
CA GLU A 16 10.37 -8.46 11.79
C GLU A 16 11.56 -8.99 10.95
N GLN A 17 11.34 -9.28 9.66
CA GLN A 17 12.36 -9.76 8.73
C GLN A 17 12.84 -8.66 7.77
N ASN A 18 12.58 -7.39 8.07
CA ASN A 18 13.13 -6.30 7.27
C ASN A 18 14.63 -6.19 7.56
N GLU A 19 15.45 -6.78 6.70
CA GLU A 19 16.90 -6.83 6.86
C GLU A 19 17.56 -5.47 6.60
N ILE A 20 16.93 -4.61 5.78
CA ILE A 20 17.49 -3.32 5.35
C ILE A 20 16.39 -2.26 5.33
N LEU A 21 16.70 -1.08 5.86
CA LEU A 21 15.86 0.11 5.83
C LEU A 21 16.53 1.19 4.96
N GLY A 22 15.74 1.85 4.11
CA GLY A 22 16.21 2.90 3.21
C GLY A 22 16.59 2.40 1.82
N TYR A 23 16.39 3.26 0.82
CA TYR A 23 16.57 2.89 -0.57
C TYR A 23 18.05 2.64 -0.92
N ASP A 24 18.93 3.57 -0.57
CA ASP A 24 20.37 3.48 -0.91
C ASP A 24 21.06 2.29 -0.27
N ALA A 25 20.70 1.97 0.98
CA ALA A 25 21.20 0.80 1.68
C ALA A 25 20.76 -0.50 0.97
N LEU A 26 19.52 -0.54 0.49
CA LEU A 26 18.98 -1.68 -0.26
C LEU A 26 19.68 -1.85 -1.61
N GLN A 27 19.91 -0.75 -2.34
CA GLN A 27 20.64 -0.81 -3.61
C GLN A 27 22.08 -1.30 -3.41
N SER A 28 22.76 -0.78 -2.37
CA SER A 28 24.13 -1.17 -2.05
C SER A 28 24.26 -2.64 -1.68
N ALA A 29 23.31 -3.18 -0.92
CA ALA A 29 23.37 -4.57 -0.47
C ALA A 29 23.10 -5.58 -1.58
N VAL A 30 22.25 -5.24 -2.56
CA VAL A 30 21.94 -6.16 -3.66
C VAL A 30 22.87 -5.99 -4.86
N GLY A 31 23.43 -4.80 -5.05
CA GLY A 31 24.49 -4.52 -6.03
C GLY A 31 24.01 -4.38 -7.47
N GLU A 32 23.25 -5.36 -7.98
CA GLU A 32 22.84 -5.37 -9.39
C GLU A 32 21.62 -4.46 -9.66
N PRO A 33 21.65 -3.64 -10.73
CA PRO A 33 20.49 -2.85 -11.16
C PRO A 33 19.28 -3.73 -11.45
N ARG A 34 18.12 -3.32 -10.95
CA ARG A 34 16.86 -4.05 -11.10
C ARG A 34 15.78 -3.17 -11.69
N ILE A 35 14.84 -3.79 -12.38
CA ILE A 35 13.63 -3.10 -12.82
C ILE A 35 12.79 -2.82 -11.57
N GLN A 36 12.62 -1.54 -11.27
CA GLN A 36 11.81 -1.06 -10.17
C GLN A 36 10.56 -0.41 -10.73
N PHE A 37 9.40 -0.72 -10.15
CA PHE A 37 8.15 -0.11 -10.54
C PHE A 37 7.27 0.15 -9.33
N ALA A 38 6.43 1.18 -9.42
CA ALA A 38 5.48 1.54 -8.39
C ALA A 38 4.07 1.64 -9.00
N ILE A 39 3.09 1.02 -8.34
CA ILE A 39 1.69 1.09 -8.75
C ILE A 39 1.00 2.23 -8.00
N VAL A 40 0.61 3.27 -8.73
CA VAL A 40 -0.02 4.46 -8.19
C VAL A 40 -1.54 4.36 -8.37
N ARG A 41 -2.27 4.56 -7.27
CA ARG A 41 -3.74 4.68 -7.27
C ARG A 41 -4.12 6.16 -7.30
N HIS A 42 -5.31 6.45 -7.81
CA HIS A 42 -5.90 7.79 -7.64
C HIS A 42 -5.96 8.15 -6.14
N PRO A 43 -5.48 9.35 -5.73
CA PRO A 43 -5.32 9.69 -4.31
C PRO A 43 -6.65 9.67 -3.55
N ILE A 44 -7.74 10.13 -4.17
CA ILE A 44 -9.07 10.13 -3.55
C ILE A 44 -9.55 8.70 -3.31
N ASP A 45 -9.37 7.79 -4.28
CA ASP A 45 -9.78 6.39 -4.13
C ASP A 45 -8.98 5.67 -3.06
N ARG A 46 -7.68 5.95 -2.97
CA ARG A 46 -6.82 5.41 -1.91
C ARG A 46 -7.32 5.91 -0.55
N PHE A 47 -7.57 7.21 -0.43
CA PHE A 47 -8.07 7.82 0.78
C PHE A 47 -9.41 7.22 1.21
N LEU A 48 -10.41 7.21 0.33
CA LEU A 48 -11.75 6.69 0.64
C LEU A 48 -11.70 5.19 0.99
N SER A 49 -10.92 4.41 0.25
CA SER A 49 -10.71 2.99 0.56
C SER A 49 -10.07 2.79 1.93
N GLY A 50 -9.10 3.63 2.30
CA GLY A 50 -8.47 3.61 3.61
C GLY A 50 -9.43 4.03 4.71
N PHE A 51 -10.20 5.09 4.49
CA PHE A 51 -11.18 5.61 5.44
C PHE A 51 -12.28 4.58 5.74
N VAL A 52 -12.84 3.95 4.70
CA VAL A 52 -13.84 2.89 4.89
C VAL A 52 -13.27 1.70 5.66
N ASP A 53 -12.03 1.29 5.37
CA ASP A 53 -11.39 0.18 6.09
C ASP A 53 -11.10 0.55 7.56
N LYS A 54 -10.31 1.60 7.78
CA LYS A 54 -9.74 1.93 9.08
C LYS A 54 -10.71 2.69 9.97
N CYS A 55 -11.51 3.59 9.41
CA CYS A 55 -12.36 4.50 10.18
C CYS A 55 -13.83 4.09 10.25
N ILE A 56 -14.28 3.18 9.38
CA ILE A 56 -15.67 2.67 9.43
C ILE A 56 -15.71 1.21 9.87
N ARG A 57 -14.89 0.32 9.29
CA ARG A 57 -14.93 -1.11 9.66
C ARG A 57 -14.20 -1.38 10.95
N GLU A 58 -12.94 -0.97 11.06
CA GLU A 58 -12.14 -1.25 12.26
C GLU A 58 -12.59 -0.43 13.47
N ALA A 59 -13.10 0.78 13.26
CA ALA A 59 -13.64 1.63 14.33
C ALA A 59 -14.85 1.02 15.06
N LYS A 60 -15.52 0.01 14.48
CA LYS A 60 -16.55 -0.77 15.17
C LYS A 60 -16.00 -1.56 16.35
N VAL A 61 -14.72 -1.90 16.30
CA VAL A 61 -14.02 -2.69 17.33
C VAL A 61 -13.12 -1.78 18.16
N GLU A 62 -12.31 -0.93 17.53
CA GLU A 62 -11.40 0.00 18.19
C GLU A 62 -11.92 1.43 18.05
N LYS A 63 -12.68 1.91 19.04
CA LYS A 63 -13.37 3.20 18.96
C LYS A 63 -12.43 4.41 18.91
N THR A 64 -11.19 4.25 19.38
CA THR A 64 -10.17 5.32 19.36
C THR A 64 -9.60 5.58 17.96
N ARG A 65 -9.85 4.70 16.99
CA ARG A 65 -9.40 4.88 15.60
C ARG A 65 -9.89 6.19 15.01
N CYS A 66 -9.05 6.77 14.16
CA CYS A 66 -9.42 7.92 13.33
C CYS A 66 -9.91 9.10 14.17
N PHE A 67 -9.19 9.37 15.26
CA PHE A 67 -9.36 10.52 16.14
C PHE A 67 -10.76 10.60 16.78
N GLU A 68 -11.43 9.46 16.96
CA GLU A 68 -12.79 9.39 17.51
C GLU A 68 -13.82 10.22 16.72
N CYS A 69 -13.55 10.47 15.43
CA CYS A 69 -14.42 11.27 14.57
C CYS A 69 -15.74 10.57 14.21
N ASN A 70 -15.98 9.33 14.66
CA ASN A 70 -17.23 8.59 14.47
C ASN A 70 -17.74 8.61 13.02
N SER A 71 -16.85 8.28 12.06
CA SER A 71 -17.12 8.29 10.62
C SER A 71 -17.38 9.66 9.98
N ASN A 72 -17.19 10.77 10.69
CA ASN A 72 -17.22 12.11 10.10
C ASN A 72 -15.92 12.37 9.31
N ILE A 73 -16.02 12.45 7.98
CA ILE A 73 -14.86 12.64 7.09
C ILE A 73 -14.21 14.01 7.32
N SER A 74 -14.98 15.09 7.49
CA SER A 74 -14.42 16.43 7.70
C SER A 74 -13.58 16.49 8.98
N CYS A 75 -14.12 16.00 10.10
CA CYS A 75 -13.39 15.86 11.36
C CYS A 75 -12.09 15.06 11.16
N PHE A 76 -12.15 13.94 10.44
CA PHE A 76 -10.99 13.10 10.23
C PHE A 76 -9.92 13.80 9.38
N VAL A 77 -10.32 14.47 8.30
CA VAL A 77 -9.40 15.20 7.41
C VAL A 77 -8.70 16.33 8.17
N ASP A 78 -9.44 17.09 8.99
CA ASP A 78 -8.87 18.19 9.78
C ASP A 78 -7.83 17.68 10.78
N ASN A 79 -8.14 16.61 11.53
CA ASN A 79 -7.21 16.02 12.49
C ASN A 79 -6.01 15.35 11.81
N LEU A 80 -6.23 14.65 10.70
CA LEU A 80 -5.15 14.04 9.92
C LEU A 80 -4.21 15.11 9.37
N TYR A 81 -4.73 16.22 8.84
CA TYR A 81 -3.93 17.32 8.36
C TYR A 81 -3.06 17.91 9.47
N ASN A 82 -3.64 18.20 10.63
CA ASN A 82 -2.90 18.70 11.79
C ASN A 82 -1.78 17.74 12.22
N LEU A 83 -2.07 16.44 12.24
CA LEU A 83 -1.07 15.42 12.56
C LEU A 83 0.05 15.35 11.51
N LEU A 84 -0.27 15.45 10.22
CA LEU A 84 0.71 15.45 9.14
C LEU A 84 1.63 16.67 9.22
N MET A 85 1.08 17.86 9.43
CA MET A 85 1.87 19.09 9.58
C MET A 85 2.78 19.02 10.79
N LYS A 86 2.24 18.62 11.94
CA LYS A 86 3.03 18.40 13.16
C LYS A 86 4.17 17.40 12.96
N THR A 87 3.90 16.29 12.24
CA THR A 87 4.91 15.27 11.95
C THR A 87 6.09 15.83 11.17
N VAL A 88 5.82 16.69 10.19
CA VAL A 88 6.86 17.35 9.39
C VAL A 88 7.61 18.39 10.21
N GLU A 89 6.89 19.22 10.98
CA GLU A 89 7.48 20.30 11.78
C GLU A 89 8.38 19.78 12.91
N GLU A 90 7.94 18.71 13.59
CA GLU A 90 8.66 18.12 14.73
C GLU A 90 9.56 16.94 14.32
N ASN A 91 9.60 16.60 13.02
CA ASN A 91 10.33 15.45 12.47
C ASN A 91 10.05 14.14 13.23
N LEU A 92 8.77 13.85 13.47
CA LEU A 92 8.35 12.70 14.27
C LEU A 92 8.60 11.39 13.50
N THR A 93 9.39 10.51 14.10
CA THR A 93 9.72 9.18 13.53
C THR A 93 8.99 8.03 14.22
N THR A 94 8.25 8.33 15.29
CA THR A 94 7.52 7.31 16.05
C THR A 94 6.32 6.81 15.25
N TYR A 95 6.09 5.49 15.32
CA TYR A 95 4.93 4.87 14.68
C TYR A 95 3.63 5.49 15.18
N ASN A 96 2.78 5.91 14.23
CA ASN A 96 1.42 6.30 14.47
C ASN A 96 0.50 5.57 13.47
N TYR A 97 -0.61 5.04 13.95
CA TYR A 97 -1.48 4.18 13.15
C TYR A 97 -2.12 4.91 11.97
N GLU A 98 -2.65 6.10 12.22
CA GLU A 98 -3.28 6.96 11.22
C GLU A 98 -2.25 7.42 10.18
N LEU A 99 -1.04 7.81 10.59
CA LEU A 99 0.05 8.15 9.66
C LEU A 99 0.45 6.94 8.81
N ALA A 100 0.62 5.76 9.42
CA ALA A 100 1.01 4.54 8.71
C ALA A 100 0.02 4.17 7.59
N HIS A 101 -1.25 4.53 7.72
CA HIS A 101 -2.28 4.23 6.73
C HIS A 101 -2.59 5.39 5.76
N PHE A 102 -2.52 6.63 6.22
CA PHE A 102 -3.01 7.79 5.47
C PHE A 102 -1.93 8.78 5.03
N ALA A 103 -0.73 8.73 5.59
CA ALA A 103 0.35 9.59 5.12
C ALA A 103 0.65 9.32 3.63
N PRO A 104 1.17 10.31 2.89
CA PRO A 104 1.67 10.12 1.55
C PRO A 104 2.68 8.96 1.53
N GLN A 105 2.53 8.02 0.60
CA GLN A 105 3.47 6.90 0.48
C GLN A 105 4.88 7.39 0.13
N THR A 106 4.99 8.57 -0.48
CA THR A 106 6.26 9.22 -0.81
C THR A 106 7.08 9.65 0.41
N TRP A 107 6.49 9.64 1.61
CA TRP A 107 7.21 9.93 2.87
C TRP A 107 8.01 8.73 3.39
N TYR A 108 7.82 7.54 2.81
CA TYR A 108 8.48 6.31 3.26
C TYR A 108 9.60 5.90 2.30
N CYS A 109 10.63 5.25 2.85
CA CYS A 109 11.72 4.61 2.11
C CYS A 109 12.42 5.51 1.09
N ASP A 110 12.57 6.81 1.40
CA ASP A 110 13.23 7.80 0.54
C ASP A 110 12.59 7.90 -0.86
N PHE A 111 11.35 7.44 -1.00
CA PHE A 111 10.71 7.27 -2.30
C PHE A 111 10.53 8.59 -3.05
N LYS A 112 10.40 9.71 -2.33
CA LYS A 112 10.39 11.05 -2.92
C LYS A 112 11.67 11.34 -3.71
N ASP A 113 12.82 10.99 -3.15
CA ASP A 113 14.13 11.34 -3.71
C ASP A 113 14.53 10.37 -4.83
N HIS A 114 13.99 9.15 -4.79
CA HIS A 114 14.21 8.11 -5.81
C HIS A 114 13.03 7.92 -6.76
N PHE A 115 12.07 8.85 -6.81
CA PHE A 115 10.86 8.68 -7.63
C PHE A 115 11.18 8.41 -9.11
N GLY A 116 12.24 9.05 -9.63
CA GLY A 116 12.70 8.90 -11.01
C GLY A 116 13.32 7.52 -11.32
N ASP A 117 13.66 6.74 -10.31
CA ASP A 117 14.25 5.41 -10.48
C ASP A 117 13.20 4.31 -10.73
N TYR A 118 11.91 4.65 -10.60
CA TYR A 118 10.79 3.72 -10.73
C TYR A 118 10.03 3.93 -12.04
N ILE A 119 9.63 2.82 -12.67
CA ILE A 119 8.57 2.82 -13.67
C ILE A 119 7.24 3.04 -12.95
N ILE A 120 6.56 4.15 -13.26
CA ILE A 120 5.29 4.49 -12.63
C ILE A 120 4.13 3.89 -13.41
N LEU A 121 3.41 2.98 -12.77
CA LEU A 121 2.22 2.34 -13.33
C LEU A 121 0.97 2.93 -12.68
N HIS A 122 0.12 3.56 -13.47
CA HIS A 122 -1.14 4.10 -12.96
C HIS A 122 -2.22 3.02 -12.96
N ARG A 123 -2.72 2.67 -11.77
CA ARG A 123 -3.87 1.80 -11.66
C ARG A 123 -5.13 2.53 -12.13
N GLY A 124 -5.62 2.16 -13.30
CA GLY A 124 -6.92 2.60 -13.79
C GLY A 124 -8.08 1.94 -13.03
N GLU A 125 -9.25 2.56 -13.15
CA GLU A 125 -10.52 2.03 -12.62
C GLU A 125 -11.21 1.08 -13.62
N GLY A 126 -12.15 0.28 -13.12
CA GLY A 126 -12.94 -0.60 -13.97
C GLY A 126 -12.16 -1.79 -14.57
N THR A 127 -12.84 -2.54 -15.42
CA THR A 127 -12.27 -3.66 -16.20
C THR A 127 -11.12 -3.17 -17.07
N ILE A 128 -11.32 -2.05 -17.75
CA ILE A 128 -10.35 -1.44 -18.67
C ILE A 128 -9.05 -1.07 -17.94
N GLY A 129 -9.15 -0.44 -16.77
CA GLY A 129 -7.99 -0.07 -15.98
C GLY A 129 -7.19 -1.27 -15.49
N VAL A 130 -7.87 -2.35 -15.08
CA VAL A 130 -7.21 -3.59 -14.67
C VAL A 130 -6.54 -4.29 -15.85
N LEU A 131 -7.20 -4.35 -17.02
CA LEU A 131 -6.61 -4.91 -18.24
C LEU A 131 -5.34 -4.14 -18.64
N LYS A 132 -5.38 -2.81 -18.63
CA LYS A 132 -4.23 -1.97 -18.96
C LYS A 132 -3.06 -2.22 -17.99
N LEU A 133 -3.33 -2.19 -16.68
CA LEU A 133 -2.30 -2.46 -15.68
C LEU A 133 -1.69 -3.87 -15.84
N ALA A 134 -2.52 -4.87 -16.13
CA ALA A 134 -2.05 -6.23 -16.34
C ALA A 134 -1.14 -6.35 -17.57
N GLN A 135 -1.45 -5.64 -18.66
CA GLN A 135 -0.60 -5.58 -19.86
C GLN A 135 0.73 -4.86 -19.59
N GLU A 136 0.72 -3.77 -18.83
CA GLU A 136 1.93 -3.04 -18.44
C GLU A 136 2.84 -3.88 -17.54
N LEU A 137 2.27 -4.57 -16.55
CA LEU A 137 2.99 -5.52 -15.69
C LEU A 137 3.58 -6.69 -16.49
N GLU A 138 2.82 -7.23 -17.44
CA GLU A 138 3.29 -8.30 -18.32
C GLU A 138 4.52 -7.88 -19.13
N SER A 139 4.53 -6.65 -19.65
CA SER A 139 5.68 -6.07 -20.35
C SER A 139 6.89 -5.91 -19.44
N ILE A 140 6.69 -5.42 -18.22
CA ILE A 140 7.75 -5.29 -17.21
C ILE A 140 8.35 -6.65 -16.85
N PHE A 141 7.52 -7.63 -16.55
CA PHE A 141 7.98 -8.96 -16.14
C PHE A 141 8.68 -9.69 -17.28
N LYS A 142 8.22 -9.51 -18.52
CA LYS A 142 8.93 -10.01 -19.70
C LYS A 142 10.31 -9.38 -19.82
N SER A 143 10.42 -8.07 -19.61
CA SER A 143 11.69 -7.33 -19.65
C SER A 143 12.64 -7.75 -18.53
N ALA A 144 12.09 -8.09 -17.36
CA ALA A 144 12.80 -8.68 -16.22
C ALA A 144 13.16 -10.16 -16.42
N ARG A 145 12.87 -10.75 -17.59
CA ARG A 145 13.12 -12.17 -17.93
C ARG A 145 12.44 -13.16 -16.99
N ILE A 146 11.29 -12.80 -16.44
CA ILE A 146 10.47 -13.74 -15.64
C ILE A 146 9.90 -14.82 -16.57
N PRO A 147 9.98 -16.12 -16.20
CA PRO A 147 9.46 -17.21 -17.00
C PRO A 147 7.98 -17.06 -17.40
N ASP A 148 7.67 -17.43 -18.64
CA ASP A 148 6.32 -17.35 -19.22
C ASP A 148 5.23 -18.01 -18.36
N SER A 149 5.54 -19.12 -17.69
CA SER A 149 4.58 -19.81 -16.81
C SER A 149 4.14 -18.92 -15.64
N LEU A 150 5.10 -18.30 -14.94
CA LEU A 150 4.84 -17.40 -13.81
C LEU A 150 4.13 -16.13 -14.27
N ARG A 151 4.55 -15.58 -15.41
CA ARG A 151 3.91 -14.40 -16.01
C ARG A 151 2.43 -14.65 -16.33
N LYS A 152 2.12 -15.80 -16.93
CA LYS A 152 0.73 -16.24 -17.19
C LYS A 152 -0.07 -16.45 -15.92
N GLU A 153 0.52 -17.05 -14.88
CA GLU A 153 -0.13 -17.23 -13.59
C GLU A 153 -0.51 -15.87 -12.96
N ILE A 154 0.43 -14.93 -12.93
CA ILE A 154 0.18 -13.57 -12.41
C ILE A 154 -0.93 -12.87 -13.22
N LEU A 155 -0.87 -12.95 -14.55
CA LEU A 155 -1.89 -12.38 -15.43
C LEU A 155 -3.27 -12.97 -15.14
N ASN A 156 -3.36 -14.30 -14.99
CA ASN A 156 -4.60 -14.98 -14.65
C ASN A 156 -5.14 -14.57 -13.28
N GLU A 157 -4.30 -14.40 -12.27
CA GLU A 157 -4.71 -13.92 -10.94
C GLU A 157 -5.24 -12.48 -10.96
N LEU A 158 -4.59 -11.61 -11.75
CA LEU A 158 -5.01 -10.22 -11.89
C LEU A 158 -6.37 -10.10 -12.59
N LEU A 159 -6.61 -10.90 -13.64
CA LEU A 159 -7.84 -10.86 -14.43
C LEU A 159 -8.97 -11.72 -13.83
N GLY A 160 -8.65 -12.87 -13.24
CA GLY A 160 -9.61 -13.81 -12.67
C GLY A 160 -10.37 -13.25 -11.47
N LYS A 161 -9.74 -12.39 -10.66
CA LYS A 161 -10.40 -11.67 -9.55
C LYS A 161 -11.38 -10.59 -10.02
N TYR A 162 -11.41 -10.28 -11.31
CA TYR A 162 -12.34 -9.33 -11.91
C TYR A 162 -13.57 -10.00 -12.51
N ASN A 163 -13.41 -11.18 -13.11
CA ASN A 163 -14.52 -11.94 -13.70
C ASN A 163 -15.51 -12.49 -12.65
N ASN A 164 -15.09 -12.62 -11.39
CA ASN A 164 -15.92 -13.13 -10.27
C ASN A 164 -16.56 -12.04 -9.40
N ARG A 165 -16.65 -10.79 -9.87
CA ARG A 165 -17.24 -9.65 -9.13
C ARG A 165 -18.56 -9.13 -9.72
N TYR A 166 -19.34 -10.02 -10.31
CA TYR A 166 -20.76 -9.83 -10.64
C TYR A 166 -21.58 -10.97 -10.04
#